data_AF-A0A058YZM5-F1
#
_entry.id   AF-A0A058YZM5-F1
#
_cell.length_a   1.000
_cell.length_b   1.000
_cell.length_c   1.000
_cell.angle_alpha   90.00
_cell.angle_beta   90.00
_cell.angle_gamma   90.00
#
_symmetry.space_group_name_H-M   'P 1'
#
loop_
_entity.id
_entity.type
_entity.pdbx_description
1 polymer ?
#
loop_
_entity_poly.entity_id
_entity_poly.type
_entity_poly.pdbx_seq_one_letter_code
_entity_poly.pdbx_strand_id
1 'polypeptide(L)'
;MCLSGRTRRTRHACSRSSGTSAWPCLAYAPPETLARLHGLPFALAPPDSSVVSLLKVDIYSLGVLLFSLVAAARPWSGTPQADILRAVLDGKRPDVAPGTGAPVRLADAASAAPWLAAFQQAYWQAWAADPRERPGAAALAASLAGLAAAFP
;
A
#
# COMPACT_ATOMS: atom_id res chain seq x y z
N MET A 1 -41.75 -46.86 12.11
CA MET A 1 -42.54 -45.88 11.34
C MET A 1 -41.81 -44.55 11.38
N CYS A 2 -41.37 -44.05 10.23
CA CYS A 2 -40.81 -42.72 10.03
C CYS A 2 -41.90 -41.64 10.08
N LEU A 3 -41.59 -40.43 10.58
CA LEU A 3 -41.49 -39.17 9.80
C LEU A 3 -41.63 -37.88 10.65
N SER A 4 -40.72 -36.93 10.38
CA SER A 4 -40.82 -35.45 10.39
C SER A 4 -41.17 -34.74 11.71
N GLY A 5 -40.52 -33.67 12.16
CA GLY A 5 -39.64 -32.63 11.59
C GLY A 5 -39.96 -31.33 12.37
N ARG A 6 -39.04 -30.54 12.93
CA ARG A 6 -38.30 -29.45 12.28
C ARG A 6 -37.45 -28.71 13.32
N THR A 7 -36.15 -28.66 13.06
CA THR A 7 -35.29 -27.46 13.14
C THR A 7 -35.46 -26.45 14.29
N ARG A 8 -34.74 -26.68 15.40
CA ARG A 8 -34.18 -25.56 16.19
C ARG A 8 -32.89 -25.10 15.52
N ARG A 9 -32.93 -23.93 14.86
CA ARG A 9 -31.77 -23.16 14.43
C ARG A 9 -30.87 -22.94 15.66
N THR A 10 -29.77 -23.67 15.72
CA THR A 10 -28.60 -23.27 16.48
C THR A 10 -28.19 -21.89 15.98
N ARG A 11 -28.26 -20.88 16.85
CA ARG A 11 -27.52 -19.65 16.64
C ARG A 11 -26.05 -20.06 16.72
N HIS A 12 -25.47 -20.39 15.57
CA HIS A 12 -24.03 -20.44 15.44
C HIS A 12 -23.53 -19.03 15.73
N ALA A 13 -23.06 -18.82 16.96
CA ALA A 13 -22.14 -17.76 17.27
C ALA A 13 -21.02 -17.87 16.23
N CYS A 14 -20.97 -16.90 15.31
CA CYS A 14 -19.85 -16.74 14.41
C CYS A 14 -18.67 -16.38 15.31
N SER A 15 -17.89 -17.40 15.69
CA SER A 15 -16.61 -17.22 16.35
C SER A 15 -15.80 -16.28 15.49
N ARG A 16 -15.41 -15.13 16.04
CA ARG A 16 -14.35 -14.30 15.46
C ARG A 16 -13.11 -15.17 15.46
N SER A 17 -12.83 -15.80 14.32
CA SER A 17 -11.55 -16.42 14.04
C SER A 17 -10.53 -15.29 13.90
N SER A 18 -9.93 -14.96 15.04
CA SER A 18 -8.64 -14.29 15.14
C SER A 18 -7.61 -15.02 14.29
N GLY A 19 -7.00 -14.31 13.34
CA GLY A 19 -5.87 -14.82 12.56
C GLY A 19 -6.18 -15.09 11.10
N THR A 20 -6.73 -14.11 10.37
CA THR A 20 -6.59 -14.13 8.91
C THR A 20 -5.30 -13.44 8.51
N SER A 21 -4.56 -14.19 7.73
CA SER A 21 -3.21 -13.96 7.35
C SER A 21 -3.05 -12.87 6.28
N ALA A 22 -3.34 -11.62 6.62
CA ALA A 22 -3.12 -10.43 5.77
C ALA A 22 -1.64 -10.00 5.67
N TRP A 23 -0.70 -10.95 5.72
CA TRP A 23 0.73 -10.66 6.00
C TRP A 23 1.51 -9.99 4.86
N PRO A 24 1.25 -10.24 3.55
CA PRO A 24 1.99 -9.55 2.49
C PRO A 24 1.35 -8.22 2.03
N CYS A 25 0.06 -7.99 2.27
CA CYS A 25 -0.63 -6.80 1.78
C CYS A 25 -0.37 -5.53 2.59
N LEU A 26 0.06 -5.63 3.87
CA LEU A 26 0.37 -4.44 4.68
C LEU A 26 1.53 -3.61 4.11
N ALA A 27 2.48 -4.25 3.43
CA ALA A 27 3.60 -3.56 2.78
C ALA A 27 3.14 -2.55 1.72
N TYR A 28 1.96 -2.78 1.14
CA TYR A 28 1.35 -1.97 0.08
C TYR A 28 0.19 -1.11 0.60
N ALA A 29 -0.25 -1.31 1.84
CA ALA A 29 -1.42 -0.62 2.37
C ALA A 29 -1.09 0.85 2.73
N PRO A 30 -1.94 1.80 2.36
CA PRO A 30 -1.77 3.20 2.75
C PRO A 30 -2.08 3.43 4.23
N PRO A 31 -1.59 4.53 4.82
CA PRO A 31 -1.75 4.81 6.25
C PRO A 31 -3.21 4.86 6.70
N GLU A 32 -4.14 5.39 5.90
CA GLU A 32 -5.55 5.42 6.24
C GLU A 32 -6.21 4.03 6.24
N THR A 33 -5.72 3.09 5.44
CA THR A 33 -6.21 1.70 5.47
C THR A 33 -5.68 0.99 6.69
N LEU A 34 -4.39 1.16 6.99
CA LEU A 34 -3.76 0.62 8.19
C LEU A 34 -4.42 1.13 9.47
N ALA A 35 -4.62 2.44 9.59
CA ALA A 35 -5.25 3.04 10.75
C ALA A 35 -6.66 2.48 10.98
N ARG A 36 -7.48 2.37 9.92
CA ARG A 36 -8.83 1.78 10.01
C ARG A 36 -8.81 0.32 10.45
N LEU A 37 -7.91 -0.50 9.89
CA LEU A 37 -7.77 -1.92 10.26
C LEU A 37 -7.41 -2.10 11.74
N HIS A 38 -6.68 -1.14 12.31
CA HIS A 38 -6.23 -1.17 13.71
C HIS A 38 -7.07 -0.30 14.66
N GLY A 39 -8.16 0.31 14.18
CA GLY A 39 -9.02 1.18 15.01
C GLY A 39 -8.33 2.46 15.51
N LEU A 40 -7.30 2.92 14.80
CA LEU A 40 -6.53 4.12 15.13
C LEU A 40 -7.11 5.35 14.38
N PRO A 41 -7.05 6.54 15.00
CA PRO A 41 -7.39 7.77 14.30
C PRO A 41 -6.31 8.08 13.24
N PHE A 42 -6.74 8.56 12.08
CA PHE A 42 -5.84 9.11 11.07
C PHE A 42 -6.47 10.36 10.47
N ALA A 43 -5.93 11.53 10.81
CA ALA A 43 -6.54 12.82 10.49
C ALA A 43 -6.72 13.07 8.98
N LEU A 44 -5.85 12.47 8.16
CA LEU A 44 -5.90 12.58 6.70
C LEU A 44 -6.80 11.52 6.05
N ALA A 45 -7.37 10.59 6.83
CA ALA A 45 -8.28 9.58 6.29
C ALA A 45 -9.58 10.25 5.80
N PRO A 46 -10.01 9.99 4.57
CA PRO A 46 -11.36 10.34 4.15
C PRO A 46 -12.37 9.67 5.10
N PRO A 47 -13.43 10.38 5.52
CA PRO A 47 -14.45 9.82 6.41
C PRO A 47 -15.21 8.65 5.75
N ASP A 48 -15.23 8.58 4.42
CA ASP A 48 -16.12 7.71 3.67
C ASP A 48 -15.34 6.66 2.85
N SER A 49 -15.90 5.45 2.75
CA SER A 49 -15.45 4.37 1.87
C SER A 49 -15.88 4.59 0.41
N SER A 50 -15.82 5.84 -0.07
CA SER A 50 -16.22 6.18 -1.42
C SER A 50 -15.35 5.47 -2.47
N VAL A 51 -15.88 5.28 -3.68
CA VAL A 51 -15.11 4.73 -4.80
C VAL A 51 -13.84 5.54 -5.03
N VAL A 52 -13.91 6.87 -4.92
CA VAL A 52 -12.73 7.75 -5.06
C VAL A 52 -11.69 7.41 -3.99
N SER A 53 -12.10 7.25 -2.72
CA SER A 53 -11.21 6.86 -1.63
C SER A 53 -10.51 5.53 -1.94
N LEU A 54 -11.24 4.53 -2.46
CA LEU A 54 -10.68 3.23 -2.83
C LEU A 54 -9.68 3.34 -4.00
N LEU A 55 -10.00 4.12 -5.03
CA LEU A 55 -9.06 4.37 -6.13
C LEU A 55 -7.76 5.02 -5.64
N LYS A 56 -7.82 5.90 -4.63
CA LYS A 56 -6.60 6.46 -4.01
C LYS A 56 -5.80 5.43 -3.23
N VAL A 57 -6.43 4.41 -2.66
CA VAL A 57 -5.74 3.26 -2.03
C VAL A 57 -4.99 2.44 -3.09
N ASP A 58 -5.59 2.22 -4.25
CA ASP A 58 -4.95 1.50 -5.36
C ASP A 58 -3.73 2.27 -5.89
N ILE A 59 -3.83 3.60 -6.01
CA ILE A 59 -2.71 4.45 -6.45
C ILE A 59 -1.53 4.39 -5.47
N TYR A 60 -1.80 4.37 -4.16
CA TYR A 60 -0.74 4.18 -3.17
C TYR A 60 -0.05 2.83 -3.34
N SER A 61 -0.83 1.77 -3.48
CA SER A 61 -0.33 0.40 -3.64
C SER A 61 0.54 0.29 -4.90
N LEU A 62 0.13 0.95 -5.99
CA LEU A 62 0.90 1.04 -7.22
C LEU A 62 2.21 1.82 -7.02
N GLY A 63 2.24 2.90 -6.25
CA GLY A 63 3.47 3.61 -5.91
C GLY A 63 4.50 2.71 -5.23
N VAL A 64 4.07 1.92 -4.24
CA VAL A 64 4.94 0.92 -3.58
C VAL A 64 5.44 -0.13 -4.57
N LEU A 65 4.59 -0.58 -5.49
CA LEU A 65 4.97 -1.52 -6.54
C LEU A 65 6.03 -0.92 -7.49
N LEU A 66 5.84 0.32 -7.95
CA LEU A 66 6.77 1.02 -8.84
C LEU A 66 8.16 1.16 -8.21
N PHE A 67 8.22 1.51 -6.92
CA PHE A 67 9.48 1.48 -6.17
C PHE A 67 10.13 0.08 -6.18
N SER A 68 9.32 -0.97 -5.96
CA SER A 68 9.83 -2.35 -5.89
C SER A 68 10.45 -2.81 -7.21
N LEU A 69 9.97 -2.27 -8.35
CA LEU A 69 10.56 -2.53 -9.67
C LEU A 69 11.98 -1.97 -9.80
N VAL A 70 12.22 -0.74 -9.34
CA VAL A 70 13.55 -0.09 -9.44
C VAL A 70 14.51 -0.50 -8.33
N ALA A 71 14.00 -0.86 -7.16
CA ALA A 71 14.79 -1.43 -6.07
C ALA A 71 15.13 -2.91 -6.32
N ALA A 72 14.44 -3.57 -7.26
CA ALA A 72 14.53 -5.01 -7.51
C ALA A 72 14.42 -5.84 -6.21
N ALA A 73 13.61 -5.36 -5.26
CA ALA A 73 13.53 -5.89 -3.91
C ALA A 73 12.09 -5.84 -3.40
N ARG A 74 11.78 -6.73 -2.45
CA ARG A 74 10.50 -6.70 -1.74
C ARG A 74 10.40 -5.41 -0.91
N PRO A 75 9.27 -4.68 -0.94
CA PRO A 75 9.10 -3.51 -0.10
C PRO A 75 9.20 -3.92 1.37
N TRP A 76 9.91 -3.11 2.16
CA TRP A 76 10.17 -3.37 3.58
C TRP A 76 10.88 -4.71 3.86
N SER A 77 11.77 -5.16 2.96
CA SER A 77 12.53 -6.41 3.14
C SER A 77 13.22 -6.46 4.51
N GLY A 78 13.07 -7.59 5.21
CA GLY A 78 13.62 -7.80 6.55
C GLY A 78 12.95 -7.03 7.69
N THR A 79 11.90 -6.23 7.41
CA THR A 79 11.21 -5.44 8.44
C THR A 79 10.03 -6.23 9.03
N PRO A 80 9.91 -6.35 10.38
CA PRO A 80 8.74 -6.93 11.02
C PRO A 80 7.45 -6.15 10.73
N GLN A 81 6.32 -6.86 10.69
CA GLN A 81 5.02 -6.30 10.35
C GLN A 81 4.58 -5.13 11.25
N ALA A 82 4.81 -5.23 12.56
CA ALA A 82 4.50 -4.17 13.50
C ALA A 82 5.34 -2.91 13.25
N ASP A 83 6.58 -3.08 12.79
CA ASP A 83 7.46 -1.97 12.44
C ASP A 83 7.06 -1.33 11.12
N ILE A 84 6.57 -2.10 10.14
CA ILE A 84 5.98 -1.56 8.90
C ILE A 84 4.77 -0.70 9.23
N LEU A 85 3.85 -1.21 10.06
CA LEU A 85 2.66 -0.47 10.48
C LEU A 85 3.05 0.89 11.09
N ARG A 86 3.94 0.87 12.08
CA ARG A 86 4.43 2.08 12.75
C ARG A 86 5.13 3.01 11.76
N ALA A 87 6.03 2.50 10.93
CA ALA A 87 6.77 3.28 9.95
C ALA A 87 5.84 4.01 8.96
N VAL A 88 4.84 3.30 8.42
CA VAL A 88 3.90 3.89 7.46
C VAL A 88 3.03 4.98 8.11
N LEU A 89 2.56 4.74 9.34
CA LEU A 89 1.81 5.73 10.12
C LEU A 89 2.66 6.95 10.50
N ASP A 90 3.96 6.76 10.74
CA ASP A 90 4.95 7.82 10.98
C ASP A 90 5.36 8.54 9.68
N GLY A 91 4.76 8.20 8.54
CA GLY A 91 5.05 8.84 7.25
C GLY A 91 6.28 8.29 6.52
N LYS A 92 6.95 7.27 7.05
CA LYS A 92 8.05 6.60 6.35
C LYS A 92 7.52 5.81 5.15
N ARG A 93 8.41 5.57 4.18
CA ARG A 93 8.10 4.86 2.93
C ARG A 93 9.17 3.78 2.65
N PRO A 94 8.87 2.81 1.75
CA PRO A 94 9.74 1.66 1.50
C PRO A 94 11.15 2.00 1.00
N ASP A 95 11.36 3.22 0.52
CA ASP A 95 12.64 3.76 0.09
C ASP A 95 13.56 4.18 1.25
N VAL A 96 13.09 4.07 2.50
CA VAL A 96 13.86 4.33 3.71
C VAL A 96 13.77 3.16 4.67
N ALA A 97 14.91 2.64 5.12
CA ALA A 97 14.97 1.56 6.10
C ALA A 97 14.47 2.04 7.48
N PRO A 98 13.42 1.43 8.07
CA PRO A 98 12.79 1.94 9.30
C PRO A 98 13.71 2.12 10.50
N GLY A 99 14.66 1.20 10.67
CA GLY A 99 15.56 1.16 11.83
C GLY A 99 16.79 2.07 11.73
N THR A 100 17.23 2.39 10.52
CA THR A 100 18.43 3.21 10.30
C THR A 100 18.12 4.58 9.68
N GLY A 101 16.95 4.76 9.09
CA GLY A 101 16.62 5.95 8.30
C GLY A 101 17.43 6.07 7.00
N ALA A 102 18.23 5.06 6.66
CA ALA A 102 19.05 5.09 5.46
C ALA A 102 18.19 4.83 4.21
N PRO A 103 18.48 5.51 3.08
CA PRO A 103 17.79 5.23 1.83
C PRO A 103 18.11 3.80 1.35
N VAL A 104 17.10 3.12 0.80
CA VAL A 104 17.27 1.81 0.19
C VAL A 104 18.03 1.97 -1.13
N ARG A 105 19.04 1.13 -1.33
CA ARG A 105 19.85 1.11 -2.55
C ARG A 105 18.98 0.61 -3.71
N LEU A 106 18.97 1.36 -4.79
CA LEU A 106 18.35 0.95 -6.05
C LEU A 106 19.28 0.02 -6.81
N ALA A 107 18.73 -0.73 -7.76
CA ALA A 107 19.54 -1.57 -8.64
C ALA A 107 20.54 -0.72 -9.44
N ASP A 108 21.78 -1.20 -9.59
CA ASP A 108 22.87 -0.45 -10.22
C ASP A 108 22.48 0.05 -11.63
N ALA A 109 21.80 -0.81 -12.41
CA ALA A 109 21.28 -0.46 -13.74
C ALA A 109 20.28 0.71 -13.72
N ALA A 110 19.44 0.81 -12.70
CA ALA A 110 18.51 1.93 -12.55
C ALA A 110 19.23 3.20 -12.08
N SER A 111 20.24 3.08 -11.22
CA SER A 111 20.94 4.22 -10.60
C SER A 111 21.64 5.15 -11.59
N ALA A 112 22.08 4.62 -12.74
CA ALA A 112 22.72 5.38 -13.80
C ALA A 112 21.74 5.94 -14.84
N ALA A 113 20.45 5.62 -14.72
CA ALA A 113 19.48 5.92 -15.76
C ALA A 113 19.00 7.38 -15.70
N PRO A 114 18.99 8.11 -16.82
CA PRO A 114 18.54 9.51 -16.86
C PRO A 114 17.03 9.68 -16.57
N TRP A 115 16.23 8.63 -16.76
CA TRP A 115 14.81 8.62 -16.43
C TRP A 115 14.52 8.43 -14.94
N LEU A 116 15.52 8.03 -14.14
CA LEU A 116 15.29 7.57 -12.77
C LEU A 116 14.64 8.66 -11.92
N ALA A 117 15.18 9.87 -11.89
CA ALA A 117 14.66 10.94 -11.04
C ALA A 117 13.17 11.23 -11.29
N ALA A 118 12.74 11.23 -12.54
CA ALA A 118 11.35 11.48 -12.88
C ALA A 118 10.45 10.25 -12.61
N PHE A 119 10.97 9.03 -12.73
CA PHE A 119 10.29 7.83 -12.27
C PHE A 119 10.13 7.81 -10.74
N GLN A 120 11.15 8.26 -10.00
CA GLN A 120 11.08 8.40 -8.53
C GLN A 120 9.99 9.39 -8.12
N GLN A 121 9.94 10.53 -8.80
CA GLN A 121 8.89 11.51 -8.58
C GLN A 121 7.49 10.92 -8.77
N ALA A 122 7.29 10.05 -9.78
CA ALA A 122 6.00 9.43 -10.05
C ALA A 122 5.53 8.53 -8.90
N TYR A 123 6.40 7.65 -8.38
CA TYR A 123 6.02 6.80 -7.25
C TYR A 123 5.93 7.58 -5.93
N TRP A 124 6.74 8.64 -5.76
CA TRP A 124 6.65 9.52 -4.58
C TRP A 124 5.30 10.22 -4.46
N GLN A 125 4.76 10.70 -5.58
CA GLN A 125 3.42 11.27 -5.61
C GLN A 125 2.33 10.21 -5.40
N ALA A 126 2.51 9.02 -5.98
CA ALA A 126 1.54 7.94 -5.88
C ALA A 126 1.29 7.48 -4.43
N TRP A 127 2.32 7.43 -3.59
CA TRP A 127 2.21 7.00 -2.20
C TRP A 127 2.15 8.14 -1.17
N ALA A 128 1.69 9.33 -1.57
CA ALA A 128 1.50 10.46 -0.67
C ALA A 128 0.65 10.08 0.55
N ALA A 129 0.97 10.65 1.72
CA ALA A 129 0.27 10.34 2.96
C ALA A 129 -1.20 10.79 2.90
N ASP A 130 -1.45 12.00 2.39
CA ASP A 130 -2.80 12.48 2.11
C ASP A 130 -3.31 11.84 0.80
N PRO A 131 -4.42 11.08 0.83
CA PRO A 131 -5.02 10.52 -0.38
C PRO A 131 -5.40 11.54 -1.45
N ARG A 132 -5.62 12.80 -1.07
CA ARG A 132 -5.99 13.90 -1.98
C ARG A 132 -4.82 14.34 -2.86
N GLU A 133 -3.59 14.21 -2.36
CA GLU A 133 -2.37 14.58 -3.08
C GLU A 133 -1.95 13.54 -4.12
N ARG A 134 -2.40 12.29 -3.95
CA ARG A 134 -2.10 11.22 -4.90
C ARG A 134 -2.71 11.56 -6.26
N PRO A 135 -2.05 11.27 -7.40
CA PRO A 135 -2.65 11.47 -8.71
C PRO A 135 -3.86 10.56 -8.94
N GLY A 136 -4.62 10.79 -10.01
CA GLY A 136 -5.54 9.79 -10.55
C GLY A 136 -4.79 8.76 -11.39
N ALA A 137 -5.40 7.60 -11.63
CA ALA A 137 -4.78 6.53 -12.44
C ALA A 137 -4.39 7.02 -13.85
N ALA A 138 -5.27 7.77 -14.51
CA ALA A 138 -5.00 8.34 -15.83
C ALA A 138 -3.81 9.31 -15.82
N ALA A 139 -3.69 10.16 -14.79
CA ALA A 139 -2.59 11.11 -14.67
C ALA A 139 -1.26 10.40 -14.42
N LEU A 140 -1.24 9.40 -13.53
CA LEU A 140 -0.04 8.59 -13.28
C LEU A 140 0.38 7.81 -14.54
N ALA A 141 -0.57 7.22 -15.25
CA ALA A 141 -0.30 6.50 -16.50
C ALA A 141 0.28 7.44 -17.58
N ALA A 142 -0.24 8.67 -17.71
CA ALA A 142 0.30 9.66 -18.63
C ALA A 142 1.74 10.04 -18.28
N SER A 143 2.06 10.24 -16.99
CA SER A 143 3.43 10.52 -16.55
C SER A 143 4.38 9.38 -16.89
N LEU A 144 3.99 8.13 -16.61
CA LEU A 144 4.80 6.95 -16.91
C LEU A 144 4.98 6.74 -18.43
N ALA A 145 3.93 6.96 -19.22
CA ALA A 145 4.01 6.89 -20.68
C ALA A 145 4.94 7.96 -21.26
N GLY A 146 4.90 9.18 -20.72
CA GLY A 146 5.82 10.25 -21.11
C GLY A 146 7.28 9.90 -20.84
N LEU A 147 7.57 9.23 -19.72
CA LEU A 147 8.91 8.73 -19.42
C LEU A 147 9.36 7.65 -20.40
N ALA A 148 8.50 6.67 -20.68
CA ALA A 148 8.80 5.62 -21.63
C ALA A 148 9.07 6.16 -23.05
N ALA A 149 8.34 7.20 -23.46
CA ALA A 149 8.53 7.84 -24.77
C ALA A 149 9.81 8.69 -24.85
N ALA A 150 10.28 9.24 -23.72
CA ALA A 150 11.47 10.09 -23.68
C ALA A 150 12.79 9.30 -23.74
N PHE A 151 12.76 8.00 -23.42
CA PHE A 151 13.94 7.13 -23.33
C PHE A 151 13.66 5.78 -23.99
N PRO A 152 13.73 5.70 -25.34
CA PRO A 152 13.53 4.46 -26.10
C PRO A 152 14.68 3.46 -25.95
#